data_AF-A0A2U1P2N1-F1
#
_entry.id   AF-A0A2U1P2N1-F1
#
_cell.length_a   1.000
_cell.length_b   1.000
_cell.length_c   1.000
_cell.angle_alpha   90.00
_cell.angle_beta   90.00
_cell.angle_gamma   90.00
#
_symmetry.space_group_name_H-M   'P 1'
#
loop_
_entity.id
_entity.type
_entity.pdbx_description
1 polymer ?
#
loop_
_entity_poly.entity_id
_entity_poly.type
_entity_poly.pdbx_seq_one_letter_code
_entity_poly.pdbx_strand_id
1 'polypeptide(L)'
;MVTCFCGNEAVLHTSWTNTNPGRRFWSCSQSVPNCGFFLWLDPPMCVHSRAIIPGLLTSRNMLQERLNTMASANHRLKMWLICSWFLFIVMFYM
;
A
#
# COMPACT_ATOMS: atom_id res chain seq x y z
N MET A 1 7.81 9.33 25.83
CA MET A 1 6.44 9.72 26.20
C MET A 1 5.70 10.06 24.92
N VAL A 2 4.49 9.53 24.70
CA VAL A 2 3.66 9.88 23.54
C VAL A 2 2.74 11.02 23.96
N THR A 3 2.72 12.13 23.23
CA THR A 3 1.94 13.33 23.57
C THR A 3 0.73 13.44 22.64
N CYS A 4 -0.44 13.71 23.21
CA CYS A 4 -1.66 13.94 22.42
C CYS A 4 -1.70 15.36 21.84
N PHE A 5 -2.69 15.65 20.99
CA PHE A 5 -2.85 16.97 20.36
C PHE A 5 -3.20 18.10 21.34
N CYS A 6 -3.59 17.78 22.58
CA CYS A 6 -3.80 18.78 23.64
C CYS A 6 -2.50 19.14 24.39
N GLY A 7 -1.36 18.52 24.04
CA GLY A 7 -0.09 18.70 24.76
C GLY A 7 0.08 17.84 26.01
N ASN A 8 -0.92 17.01 26.35
CA ASN A 8 -0.87 16.10 27.50
C ASN A 8 -0.24 14.74 27.14
N GLU A 9 0.24 14.00 28.13
CA GLU A 9 0.65 12.61 27.93
C GLU A 9 -0.55 11.75 27.50
N ALA A 10 -0.34 10.94 26.45
CA ALA A 10 -1.29 9.97 25.95
C ALA A 10 -1.29 8.70 26.80
N VAL A 11 -2.44 8.05 26.92
CA VAL A 11 -2.64 6.83 27.71
C VAL A 11 -2.67 5.62 26.78
N LEU A 12 -2.07 4.52 27.23
CA LEU A 12 -2.03 3.27 26.50
C LEU A 12 -3.26 2.41 26.81
N HIS A 13 -4.00 2.07 25.77
CA HIS A 13 -5.17 1.21 25.82
C HIS A 13 -4.94 -0.10 25.08
N THR A 14 -5.78 -1.09 25.37
CA THR A 14 -5.89 -2.36 24.64
C THR A 14 -7.27 -2.42 24.01
N SER A 15 -7.34 -2.66 22.70
CA SER A 15 -8.61 -2.83 22.00
C SER A 15 -9.22 -4.19 22.34
N TRP A 16 -10.51 -4.16 22.65
CA TRP A 16 -11.33 -5.35 22.91
C TRP A 16 -12.37 -5.55 21.80
N THR A 17 -12.20 -4.89 20.67
CA THR A 17 -13.08 -5.05 19.51
C THR A 17 -12.81 -6.39 18.80
N ASN A 18 -13.83 -7.00 18.21
CA ASN A 18 -13.68 -8.23 17.43
C ASN A 18 -12.71 -8.07 16.24
N THR A 19 -12.59 -6.87 15.68
CA THR A 19 -11.70 -6.58 14.54
C THR A 19 -10.24 -6.41 14.95
N ASN A 20 -9.96 -5.94 16.18
CA ASN A 20 -8.60 -5.66 16.66
C ASN A 20 -8.35 -6.19 18.09
N PRO A 21 -8.67 -7.45 18.40
CA PRO A 21 -8.59 -7.95 19.77
C PRO A 21 -7.14 -7.91 20.27
N GLY A 22 -6.94 -7.38 21.47
CA GLY A 22 -5.64 -7.31 22.13
C GLY A 22 -4.66 -6.28 21.53
N ARG A 23 -5.02 -5.58 20.45
CA ARG A 23 -4.13 -4.60 19.82
C ARG A 23 -4.06 -3.34 20.67
N ARG A 24 -2.86 -2.82 20.93
CA ARG A 24 -2.65 -1.68 21.81
C ARG A 24 -2.56 -0.37 21.04
N PHE A 25 -3.06 0.71 21.62
CA PHE A 25 -3.01 2.05 21.01
C PHE A 25 -2.91 3.14 22.08
N TRP A 26 -2.33 4.27 21.71
CA TRP A 26 -2.31 5.48 22.51
C TRP A 26 -3.50 6.37 22.17
N SER A 27 -4.15 6.94 23.17
CA SER A 27 -5.17 7.99 22.99
C SER A 27 -5.05 9.09 24.03
N CYS A 28 -5.76 10.21 23.81
CA CYS A 28 -5.79 11.29 24.79
C CYS A 28 -6.32 10.79 26.15
N SER A 29 -5.68 11.20 27.24
CA SER A 29 -6.10 10.90 28.62
C SER A 29 -7.44 11.54 28.98
N GLN A 30 -7.70 12.73 28.44
CA GLN A 30 -8.93 13.44 28.66
C GLN A 30 -9.96 12.99 27.62
N SER A 31 -11.16 12.66 28.08
CA SER A 31 -12.34 12.47 27.21
C SER A 31 -12.85 13.83 26.72
N VAL A 32 -11.97 14.65 26.15
CA VAL A 32 -12.33 15.92 25.50
C VAL A 32 -12.95 15.58 24.16
N PRO A 33 -14.14 16.11 23.82
CA PRO A 33 -14.82 15.84 22.55
C PRO A 33 -13.94 16.06 21.30
N ASN A 34 -12.92 16.93 21.38
CA ASN A 34 -12.23 17.47 20.22
C ASN A 34 -10.74 17.07 20.09
N CYS A 35 -10.17 16.21 20.96
CA CYS A 35 -8.77 15.82 20.77
C CYS A 35 -8.62 14.88 19.57
N GLY A 36 -9.33 13.75 19.56
CA GLY A 36 -9.25 12.76 18.48
C GLY A 36 -7.88 12.06 18.31
N PHE A 37 -6.92 12.29 19.22
CA PHE A 37 -5.62 11.64 19.15
C PHE A 37 -5.74 10.11 19.28
N PHE A 38 -5.18 9.40 18.31
CA PHE A 38 -5.11 7.95 18.26
C PHE A 38 -3.84 7.49 17.54
N LEU A 39 -3.07 6.57 18.13
CA LEU A 39 -1.88 6.00 17.53
C LEU A 39 -1.73 4.52 17.88
N TRP A 40 -1.69 3.64 16.88
CA TRP A 40 -1.42 2.21 17.12
C TRP A 40 -0.02 2.00 17.73
N LEU A 41 0.06 1.12 18.72
CA LEU A 41 1.32 0.59 19.22
C LEU A 41 1.59 -0.73 18.52
N ASP A 42 2.46 -0.69 17.51
CA ASP A 42 2.91 -1.90 16.84
C ASP A 42 4.13 -2.48 17.57
N PRO A 43 4.11 -3.76 17.97
CA PRO A 43 5.26 -4.40 18.60
C PRO A 43 6.42 -4.50 17.59
N PRO A 44 7.67 -4.56 18.06
CA PRO A 44 8.81 -4.75 17.18
C PRO A 44 8.64 -6.05 16.39
N MET A 45 8.77 -5.97 15.07
CA MET A 45 8.77 -7.15 14.21
C MET A 45 9.93 -8.08 14.57
N CYS A 46 9.71 -9.39 14.48
CA CYS A 46 10.78 -10.36 14.72
C CYS A 46 11.91 -10.17 13.70
N VAL A 47 13.14 -10.53 14.08
CA VAL A 47 14.35 -10.35 13.24
C VAL A 47 14.19 -11.06 11.90
N HIS A 48 13.59 -12.25 11.92
CA HIS A 48 13.31 -13.02 10.72
C HIS A 48 12.39 -12.26 9.75
N SER A 49 11.25 -11.76 10.23
CA SER A 49 10.32 -10.98 9.40
C SER A 49 10.97 -9.71 8.85
N ARG A 50 11.79 -9.03 9.65
CA ARG A 50 12.52 -7.83 9.20
C ARG A 50 13.54 -8.13 8.09
N ALA A 51 14.12 -9.33 8.06
CA ALA A 51 15.04 -9.74 7.00
C ALA A 51 14.30 -10.16 5.71
N ILE A 52 13.19 -10.89 5.84
CA ILE A 52 12.50 -11.51 4.70
C ILE A 52 11.53 -10.56 4.00
N ILE A 53 10.73 -9.79 4.75
CA ILE A 53 9.65 -8.97 4.19
C ILE A 53 10.17 -7.94 3.17
N PRO A 54 11.26 -7.19 3.42
CA PRO A 54 11.77 -6.24 2.43
C PRO A 54 12.18 -6.92 1.12
N GLY A 55 12.86 -8.07 1.19
CA GLY A 55 13.25 -8.83 0.00
C GLY A 55 12.05 -9.27 -0.82
N LEU A 56 11.02 -9.81 -0.17
CA LEU A 56 9.78 -10.22 -0.84
C LEU A 56 9.04 -9.03 -1.48
N LEU A 57 8.99 -7.88 -0.81
CA LEU A 57 8.38 -6.67 -1.34
C LEU A 57 9.13 -6.17 -2.58
N THR A 58 10.46 -6.11 -2.52
CA THR A 58 11.29 -5.73 -3.66
C THR A 58 11.08 -6.66 -4.84
N SER A 59 11.12 -7.98 -4.63
CA SER A 59 10.88 -8.96 -5.69
C SER A 59 9.50 -8.83 -6.32
N ARG A 60 8.46 -8.61 -5.50
CA ARG A 60 7.09 -8.38 -5.99
C ARG A 60 7.01 -7.13 -6.86
N ASN A 61 7.58 -6.01 -6.39
CA ASN A 61 7.55 -4.75 -7.12
C ASN A 61 8.27 -4.87 -8.47
N MET A 62 9.44 -5.51 -8.50
CA MET A 62 10.17 -5.80 -9.73
C MET A 62 9.36 -6.66 -10.70
N LEU A 63 8.69 -7.70 -10.20
CA LEU A 63 7.87 -8.57 -11.05
C LEU A 63 6.67 -7.80 -11.63
N GLN A 64 6.01 -6.98 -10.82
CA GLN A 64 4.88 -6.16 -11.28
C GLN A 64 5.32 -5.17 -12.35
N GLU A 65 6.48 -4.53 -12.19
CA GLU A 65 7.04 -3.61 -13.19
C GLU A 65 7.37 -4.33 -14.51
N ARG A 66 7.96 -5.53 -14.44
CA ARG A 66 8.20 -6.37 -15.62
C ARG A 66 6.91 -6.73 -16.35
N LEU A 67 5.86 -7.10 -15.61
CA LEU A 67 4.55 -7.40 -16.20
C LEU A 67 3.95 -6.16 -16.87
N ASN A 68 4.01 -5.00 -16.22
CA ASN A 68 3.46 -3.75 -16.75
C ASN A 68 4.20 -3.29 -18.02
N THR A 69 5.53 -3.43 -18.05
CA THR A 69 6.36 -3.08 -19.22
C THR A 69 6.09 -4.03 -20.39
N MET A 70 6.01 -5.34 -20.13
CA MET A 70 5.62 -6.34 -21.15
C MET A 70 4.21 -6.07 -21.69
N ALA A 71 3.24 -5.79 -20.82
CA ALA A 71 1.87 -5.47 -21.22
C ALA A 71 1.83 -4.21 -22.11
N SER A 72 2.58 -3.17 -21.74
CA SER A 72 2.68 -1.93 -22.52
C SER A 72 3.31 -2.16 -23.89
N ALA A 73 4.38 -2.95 -23.96
CA ALA A 73 5.05 -3.31 -25.22
C ALA A 73 4.12 -4.12 -26.14
N ASN A 74 3.42 -5.11 -25.58
CA ASN A 74 2.44 -5.92 -26.31
C ASN A 74 1.28 -5.07 -26.83
N HIS A 75 0.76 -4.16 -26.00
CA HIS A 75 -0.28 -3.22 -26.41
C HIS A 75 0.19 -2.35 -27.58
N ARG A 76 1.42 -1.81 -27.51
CA ARG A 76 2.00 -1.01 -28.59
C ARG A 76 2.16 -1.82 -29.89
N LEU A 77 2.70 -3.04 -29.81
CA LEU A 77 2.82 -3.93 -30.97
C LEU A 77 1.46 -4.26 -31.60
N LYS A 78 0.46 -4.54 -30.76
CA LYS A 78 -0.91 -4.75 -31.23
C LYS A 78 -1.45 -3.53 -31.98
N MET A 79 -1.21 -2.32 -31.49
CA MET A 79 -1.59 -1.08 -32.18
C MET A 79 -0.88 -0.92 -33.52
N TRP A 80 0.44 -1.18 -33.58
CA TRP A 80 1.20 -1.15 -34.84
C TRP A 80 0.65 -2.13 -35.87
N LEU A 81 0.32 -3.36 -35.44
CA LEU A 81 -0.28 -4.36 -36.31
C LEU A 81 -1.63 -3.88 -36.84
N ILE A 82 -2.52 -3.38 -35.98
CA ILE A 82 -3.83 -2.85 -36.39
C ILE A 82 -3.66 -1.73 -37.43
N CYS A 83 -2.77 -0.76 -37.18
CA CYS A 83 -2.50 0.33 -38.12
C CYS A 83 -1.93 -0.19 -39.45
N SER A 84 -0.99 -1.15 -39.41
CA SER A 84 -0.41 -1.74 -40.62
C SER A 84 -1.44 -2.46 -41.46
N TRP A 85 -2.34 -3.25 -40.85
CA TRP A 85 -3.41 -3.94 -41.55
C TRP A 85 -4.43 -2.96 -42.14
N PHE A 86 -4.77 -1.90 -41.41
CA PHE A 86 -5.63 -0.84 -41.92
C PHE A 86 -5.03 -0.16 -43.15
N LEU A 87 -3.75 0.24 -43.09
CA LEU A 87 -3.03 0.83 -44.22
C LEU A 87 -2.96 -0.10 -45.43
N PHE A 88 -2.67 -1.38 -45.20
CA PHE A 88 -2.67 -2.40 -46.26
C PHE A 88 -4.05 -2.49 -46.94
N ILE A 89 -5.13 -2.56 -46.17
CA ILE A 89 -6.49 -2.61 -46.72
C ILE A 89 -6.78 -1.39 -47.59
N VAL A 90 -6.45 -0.18 -47.10
CA VAL A 90 -6.66 1.07 -47.86
C VAL A 90 -5.83 1.10 -49.14
N MET A 91 -4.59 0.64 -49.13
CA MET A 91 -3.71 0.70 -50.31
C MET A 91 -4.08 -0.30 -51.40
N PHE A 92 -4.69 -1.44 -51.05
CA PHE A 92 -4.90 -2.55 -51.99
C PHE A 92 -6.36 -2.82 -52.32
N TYR A 93 -7.33 -2.29 -51.57
CA TYR A 93 -8.76 -2.63 -51.71
C TYR A 93 -9.72 -1.43 -51.73
N MET A 94 -9.22 -0.20 -51.65
CA MET A 94 -9.98 1.05 -51.85
C MET A 94 -9.43 1.81 -53.04
#